data_AF-A0A7U9SYN5-F1
#
_entry.id   AF-A0A7U9SYN5-F1
#
_cell.length_a   1.000
_cell.length_b   1.000
_cell.length_c   1.000
_cell.angle_alpha   90.00
_cell.angle_beta   90.00
_cell.angle_gamma   90.00
#
_symmetry.space_group_name_H-M   'P 1'
#
loop_
_entity.id
_entity.type
_entity.pdbx_description
1 polymer ?
#
loop_
_entity_poly.entity_id
_entity_poly.type
_entity_poly.pdbx_seq_one_letter_code
_entity_poly.pdbx_strand_id
1 'polypeptide(L)'
;MIEGFEEDVIQILKEEELLRLQKYVKENDLPVDVESLAAGDGVMILHDHQLTPNQEKLAKESVGEPVYFTTMRSKEDFIRWNQADAKERDSMADRGKRSETFVLSGYMDNRAEGFPHIRQTWHGAEGTIYYLISEKGFEKLPTRRKTLYMELSVDEEKERQVKTRIHEIISREELRRKKGNVDTGTETEQEETEAGIFCISKSDLRAEAASAVRGNRRVLGSISIVLLLAGLTNYFNVMITGILARRKEFEVMESIGMTRKQKKKLLMAEGMYYCIIVGILMLTAGSGLLRLVCRYMEGRLSYFESSYPLGWMLGLIGGLTVICVGVAASRA
;
A
#
# COMPACT_ATOMS: atom_id res chain seq x y z
N MET A 1 22.66 -19.91 -7.13
CA MET A 1 21.22 -20.19 -7.20
C MET A 1 20.53 -19.22 -6.27
N ILE A 2 19.81 -18.24 -6.82
CA ILE A 2 19.10 -17.20 -6.08
C ILE A 2 17.63 -17.56 -6.18
N GLU A 3 16.96 -17.72 -5.03
CA GLU A 3 15.52 -17.95 -4.99
C GLU A 3 14.80 -16.59 -5.09
N GLY A 4 13.87 -16.47 -6.03
CA GLY A 4 12.96 -15.32 -6.11
C GLY A 4 11.96 -15.35 -4.96
N PHE A 5 11.61 -14.17 -4.43
CA PHE A 5 10.71 -14.04 -3.28
C PHE A 5 9.28 -13.63 -3.66
N GLU A 6 9.01 -13.38 -4.95
CA GLU A 6 7.72 -12.91 -5.46
C GLU A 6 7.02 -13.98 -6.31
N GLU A 7 5.71 -13.85 -6.50
CA GLU A 7 4.94 -14.79 -7.32
C GLU A 7 5.20 -14.57 -8.82
N ASP A 8 5.78 -15.59 -9.47
CA ASP A 8 6.06 -15.57 -10.90
C ASP A 8 4.93 -16.16 -11.75
N VAL A 9 4.76 -15.63 -12.97
CA VAL A 9 3.75 -16.15 -13.91
C VAL A 9 4.38 -17.13 -14.89
N ILE A 10 3.96 -18.39 -14.81
CA ILE A 10 4.32 -19.43 -15.78
C ILE A 10 3.29 -19.45 -16.91
N GLN A 11 3.71 -19.07 -18.12
CA GLN A 11 2.89 -19.07 -19.33
C GLN A 11 3.12 -20.35 -20.13
N ILE A 12 2.07 -21.17 -20.21
CA ILE A 12 2.09 -22.40 -21.01
C ILE A 12 1.91 -22.02 -22.48
N LEU A 13 2.90 -22.39 -23.31
CA LEU A 13 2.87 -22.22 -24.76
C LEU A 13 2.15 -23.40 -25.40
N LYS A 14 1.12 -23.10 -26.20
CA LYS A 14 0.52 -24.08 -27.10
C LYS A 14 1.48 -24.42 -28.24
N GLU A 15 1.28 -25.58 -28.88
CA GLU A 15 2.07 -26.03 -30.02
C GLU A 15 2.16 -24.98 -31.15
N GLU A 16 1.03 -24.33 -31.49
CA GLU A 16 1.00 -23.24 -32.49
C GLU A 16 1.85 -22.02 -32.08
N GLU A 17 1.85 -21.65 -30.80
CA GLU A 17 2.61 -20.52 -30.27
C GLU A 17 4.11 -20.84 -30.25
N LEU A 18 4.44 -22.08 -29.87
CA LEU A 18 5.81 -22.60 -29.88
C LEU A 18 6.41 -22.63 -31.29
N LEU A 19 5.64 -23.06 -32.30
CA LEU A 19 6.09 -23.05 -33.70
C LEU A 19 6.35 -21.63 -34.23
N ARG A 20 5.50 -20.66 -33.87
CA ARG A 20 5.71 -19.25 -34.24
C ARG A 20 6.96 -18.68 -33.56
N LEU A 21 7.17 -19.02 -32.29
CA LEU A 21 8.35 -18.61 -31.53
C LEU A 21 9.64 -19.20 -32.13
N GLN A 22 9.64 -20.50 -32.48
CA GLN A 22 10.75 -21.15 -33.16
C GLN A 22 11.10 -20.48 -34.49
N LYS A 23 10.07 -20.16 -35.30
CA LYS A 23 10.25 -19.46 -36.56
C LYS A 23 10.89 -18.09 -36.34
N TYR A 24 10.38 -17.31 -35.39
CA TYR A 24 10.90 -15.98 -35.07
C TYR A 24 12.37 -16.01 -34.60
N VAL A 25 12.72 -16.96 -33.72
CA VAL A 25 14.10 -17.13 -33.26
C VAL A 25 15.05 -17.43 -34.41
N LYS A 26 14.63 -18.32 -35.32
CA LYS A 26 15.44 -18.71 -36.48
C LYS A 26 15.61 -17.58 -37.49
N GLU A 27 14.57 -16.78 -37.70
CA GLU A 27 14.61 -15.63 -38.64
C GLU A 27 15.50 -14.49 -38.11
N ASN A 28 15.60 -14.33 -36.79
CA ASN A 28 16.32 -13.23 -36.15
C ASN A 28 17.67 -13.65 -35.53
N ASP A 29 18.09 -14.90 -35.70
CA ASP A 29 19.36 -15.46 -35.17
C ASP A 29 19.58 -15.16 -33.68
N LEU A 30 18.52 -15.38 -32.88
CA LEU A 30 18.56 -15.06 -31.45
C LEU A 30 19.32 -16.14 -30.66
N PRO A 31 20.16 -15.75 -29.68
CA PRO A 31 20.96 -16.68 -28.88
C PRO A 31 20.12 -17.36 -27.77
N VAL A 32 19.10 -18.11 -28.17
CA VAL A 32 18.15 -18.78 -27.28
C VAL A 32 17.97 -20.25 -27.68
N ASP A 33 17.85 -21.12 -26.68
CA ASP A 33 17.67 -22.57 -26.84
C ASP A 33 16.19 -22.95 -26.87
N VAL A 34 15.59 -22.82 -28.05
CA VAL A 34 14.17 -23.19 -28.27
C VAL A 34 13.96 -24.70 -28.35
N GLU A 35 15.02 -25.47 -28.58
CA GLU A 35 14.93 -26.93 -28.67
C GLU A 35 14.65 -27.53 -27.29
N SER A 36 15.39 -27.10 -26.27
CA SER A 36 15.13 -27.49 -24.87
C SER A 36 13.74 -27.05 -24.41
N LEU A 37 13.30 -25.84 -24.79
CA LEU A 37 11.95 -25.34 -24.48
C LEU A 37 10.87 -26.25 -25.08
N ALA A 38 11.05 -26.68 -26.33
CA ALA A 38 10.12 -27.55 -27.04
C ALA A 38 10.12 -29.00 -26.54
N ALA A 39 11.28 -29.50 -26.11
CA ALA A 39 11.41 -30.81 -25.49
C ALA A 39 10.72 -30.88 -24.11
N GLY A 40 10.55 -29.72 -23.45
CA GLY A 40 9.98 -29.62 -22.11
C GLY A 40 11.03 -29.71 -21.00
N ASP A 41 12.30 -29.51 -21.33
CA ASP A 41 13.43 -29.43 -20.40
C ASP A 41 13.92 -27.98 -20.21
N GLY A 42 13.47 -27.07 -21.08
CA GLY A 42 13.85 -25.67 -21.09
C GLY A 42 12.73 -24.73 -20.65
N VAL A 43 13.13 -23.59 -20.10
CA VAL A 43 12.25 -22.50 -19.68
C VAL A 43 12.80 -21.20 -20.21
N MET A 44 11.94 -20.35 -20.77
CA MET A 44 12.36 -19.09 -21.39
C MET A 44 11.74 -17.91 -20.65
N ILE A 45 12.52 -16.87 -20.42
CA ILE A 45 12.07 -15.64 -19.78
C ILE A 45 11.57 -14.67 -20.85
N LEU A 46 10.36 -14.18 -20.68
CA LEU A 46 9.76 -13.15 -21.53
C LEU A 46 9.55 -11.88 -20.71
N HIS A 47 10.14 -10.78 -21.17
CA HIS A 47 10.09 -9.48 -20.52
C HIS A 47 9.59 -8.39 -21.48
N ASP A 48 9.14 -7.29 -20.91
CA ASP A 48 8.62 -6.15 -21.64
C ASP A 48 9.63 -4.99 -21.68
N HIS A 49 10.61 -5.09 -22.58
CA HIS A 49 11.70 -4.10 -22.75
C HIS A 49 12.38 -3.64 -21.44
N GLN A 50 12.56 -4.56 -20.48
CA GLN A 50 13.03 -4.24 -19.13
C GLN A 50 14.55 -4.35 -18.94
N LEU A 51 15.27 -4.99 -19.87
CA LEU A 51 16.71 -5.20 -19.73
C LEU A 51 17.49 -4.02 -20.32
N THR A 52 18.38 -3.45 -19.52
CA THR A 52 19.42 -2.54 -20.02
C THR A 52 20.43 -3.30 -20.89
N PRO A 53 21.22 -2.63 -21.76
CA PRO A 53 22.21 -3.32 -22.61
C PRO A 53 23.26 -4.16 -21.85
N ASN A 54 23.57 -3.79 -20.60
CA ASN A 54 24.44 -4.58 -19.74
C ASN A 54 23.73 -5.83 -19.21
N GLN A 55 22.46 -5.72 -18.85
CA GLN A 55 21.64 -6.86 -18.42
C GLN A 55 21.36 -7.81 -19.59
N GLU A 56 21.23 -7.32 -20.83
CA GLU A 56 21.11 -8.19 -22.01
C GLU A 56 22.37 -9.05 -22.24
N LYS A 57 23.56 -8.52 -21.95
CA LYS A 57 24.81 -9.30 -22.02
C LYS A 57 24.84 -10.39 -20.95
N LEU A 58 24.51 -10.03 -19.70
CA LEU A 58 24.41 -10.99 -18.60
C LEU A 58 23.34 -12.06 -18.88
N ALA A 59 22.19 -11.66 -19.42
CA ALA A 59 21.12 -12.55 -19.82
C ALA A 59 21.57 -13.58 -20.86
N LYS A 60 22.41 -13.18 -21.83
CA LYS A 60 23.03 -14.10 -22.80
C LYS A 60 24.04 -15.05 -22.16
N GLU A 61 24.79 -14.59 -21.16
CA GLU A 61 25.75 -15.43 -20.43
C GLU A 61 25.07 -16.45 -19.50
N SER A 62 23.88 -16.12 -18.99
CA SER A 62 23.09 -17.01 -18.12
C SER A 62 22.27 -18.07 -18.86
N VAL A 63 22.21 -18.04 -20.20
CA VAL A 63 21.57 -19.11 -20.98
C VAL A 63 22.29 -20.43 -20.69
N GLY A 64 21.53 -21.46 -20.30
CA GLY A 64 22.07 -22.75 -19.85
C GLY A 64 22.10 -22.94 -18.33
N GLU A 65 21.86 -21.90 -17.54
CA GLU A 65 21.79 -22.02 -16.08
C GLU A 65 20.57 -22.87 -15.61
N PRO A 66 20.69 -23.58 -14.48
CA PRO A 66 19.59 -24.38 -13.93
C PRO A 66 18.52 -23.51 -13.27
N VAL A 67 17.25 -23.75 -13.61
CA VAL A 67 16.07 -23.09 -13.05
C VAL A 67 15.13 -24.16 -12.50
N TYR A 68 14.52 -23.92 -11.34
CA TYR A 68 13.48 -24.78 -10.79
C TYR A 68 12.39 -23.92 -10.18
N PHE A 69 11.20 -24.48 -10.07
CA PHE A 69 10.05 -23.82 -9.50
C PHE A 69 9.65 -24.48 -8.19
N THR A 70 9.21 -23.66 -7.25
CA THR A 70 8.58 -24.10 -6.01
C THR A 70 7.07 -23.95 -6.12
N THR A 71 6.33 -24.84 -5.47
CA THR A 71 4.87 -24.69 -5.39
C THR A 71 4.48 -23.46 -4.60
N MET A 72 3.44 -22.75 -5.07
CA MET A 72 2.81 -21.68 -4.28
C MET A 72 2.34 -22.20 -2.93
N ARG A 73 2.52 -21.38 -1.88
CA ARG A 73 2.08 -21.69 -0.51
C ARG A 73 0.57 -21.92 -0.46
N SER A 74 0.15 -22.83 0.43
CA SER A 74 -1.26 -22.99 0.74
C SER A 74 -1.84 -21.70 1.34
N LYS A 75 -3.17 -21.54 1.29
CA LYS A 75 -3.85 -20.40 1.92
C LYS A 75 -3.57 -20.32 3.43
N GLU A 76 -3.52 -21.48 4.07
CA GLU A 76 -3.27 -21.61 5.52
C GLU A 76 -1.83 -21.19 5.84
N ASP A 77 -0.85 -21.63 5.05
CA ASP A 77 0.55 -21.24 5.24
C ASP A 77 0.81 -19.79 4.87
N PHE A 78 0.12 -19.24 3.87
CA PHE A 78 0.19 -17.82 3.53
C PHE A 78 -0.33 -16.94 4.68
N ILE A 79 -1.47 -17.31 5.29
CA ILE A 79 -2.01 -16.59 6.47
C ILE A 79 -1.02 -16.69 7.64
N ARG A 80 -0.48 -17.89 7.91
CA ARG A 80 0.54 -18.09 8.95
C ARG A 80 1.79 -17.26 8.71
N TRP A 81 2.30 -17.23 7.47
CA TRP A 81 3.45 -16.42 7.08
C TRP A 81 3.22 -14.93 7.35
N ASN A 82 2.04 -14.40 6.99
CA ASN A 82 1.73 -12.99 7.21
C ASN A 82 1.61 -12.64 8.69
N GLN A 83 1.18 -13.58 9.52
CA GLN A 83 1.07 -13.41 10.98
C GLN A 83 2.38 -13.69 11.73
N ALA A 84 3.31 -14.42 11.12
CA ALA A 84 4.60 -14.80 11.68
C ALA A 84 5.57 -13.62 11.73
N ASP A 85 6.43 -13.63 12.76
CA ASP A 85 7.55 -12.70 12.87
C ASP A 85 8.70 -13.07 11.91
N ALA A 86 9.71 -12.20 11.80
CA ALA A 86 10.81 -12.41 10.86
C ALA A 86 11.58 -13.73 11.09
N LYS A 87 11.71 -14.18 12.34
CA LYS A 87 12.44 -15.42 12.69
C LYS A 87 11.61 -16.65 12.38
N GLU A 88 10.31 -16.60 12.64
CA GLU A 88 9.37 -17.66 12.28
C GLU A 88 9.29 -17.81 10.76
N ARG A 89 9.29 -16.71 10.00
CA ARG A 89 9.32 -16.75 8.52
C ARG A 89 10.54 -17.46 7.96
N ASP A 90 11.74 -17.18 8.47
CA ASP A 90 12.96 -17.85 8.01
C ASP A 90 12.89 -19.38 8.19
N SER A 91 12.23 -19.84 9.27
CA SER A 91 12.02 -21.28 9.53
C SER A 91 10.91 -21.93 8.69
N MET A 92 10.08 -21.12 8.00
CA MET A 92 8.96 -21.55 7.17
C MET A 92 9.24 -21.47 5.67
N ALA A 93 10.35 -20.86 5.26
CA ALA A 93 10.65 -20.57 3.86
C ALA A 93 10.80 -21.82 2.97
N ASP A 94 11.19 -22.98 3.54
CA ASP A 94 11.76 -24.10 2.78
C ASP A 94 10.87 -25.36 2.71
N ARG A 95 9.53 -25.20 2.61
CA ARG A 95 8.59 -26.34 2.68
C ARG A 95 7.86 -26.70 1.39
N GLY A 96 7.97 -25.90 0.33
CA GLY A 96 7.27 -26.18 -0.93
C GLY A 96 7.88 -27.34 -1.73
N LYS A 97 7.06 -28.07 -2.49
CA LYS A 97 7.54 -29.07 -3.45
C LYS A 97 8.35 -28.36 -4.55
N ARG A 98 9.52 -28.90 -4.86
CA ARG A 98 10.41 -28.39 -5.93
C ARG A 98 10.16 -29.18 -7.22
N SER A 99 10.15 -28.49 -8.36
CA SER A 99 10.12 -29.13 -9.66
C SER A 99 11.44 -29.82 -9.98
N GLU A 100 11.45 -30.63 -11.04
CA GLU A 100 12.69 -30.95 -11.73
C GLU A 100 13.42 -29.68 -12.18
N THR A 101 14.72 -29.79 -12.38
CA THR A 101 15.55 -28.69 -12.85
C THR A 101 15.41 -28.54 -14.36
N PHE A 102 14.98 -27.36 -14.79
CA PHE A 102 14.95 -26.92 -16.17
C PHE A 102 16.21 -26.16 -16.54
N VAL A 103 16.49 -26.08 -17.84
CA VAL A 103 17.56 -25.23 -18.40
C VAL A 103 16.97 -23.87 -18.76
N LEU A 104 17.64 -22.78 -18.40
CA LEU A 104 17.27 -21.45 -18.87
C LEU A 104 17.55 -21.35 -20.38
N SER A 105 16.49 -21.44 -21.17
CA SER A 105 16.50 -21.40 -22.62
C SER A 105 16.72 -20.00 -23.20
N GLY A 106 16.66 -18.95 -22.38
CA GLY A 106 17.03 -17.59 -22.78
C GLY A 106 15.99 -16.54 -22.44
N TYR A 107 16.25 -15.31 -22.90
CA TYR A 107 15.48 -14.11 -22.60
C TYR A 107 14.91 -13.51 -23.89
N MET A 108 13.65 -13.08 -23.84
CA MET A 108 12.90 -12.58 -24.97
C MET A 108 12.23 -11.24 -24.64
N ASP A 109 12.34 -10.28 -25.56
CA ASP A 109 11.63 -9.02 -25.50
C ASP A 109 10.32 -9.11 -26.31
N ASN A 110 9.17 -9.04 -25.64
CA ASN A 110 7.87 -9.11 -26.31
C ASN A 110 7.50 -7.81 -27.07
N ARG A 111 8.26 -6.72 -26.88
CA ARG A 111 8.11 -5.47 -27.66
C ARG A 111 9.03 -5.38 -28.86
N ALA A 112 9.87 -6.38 -29.09
CA ALA A 112 10.72 -6.42 -30.29
C ALA A 112 9.89 -6.43 -31.58
N GLU A 113 10.41 -5.78 -32.62
CA GLU A 113 9.73 -5.71 -33.91
C GLU A 113 9.53 -7.12 -34.49
N GLY A 114 8.30 -7.43 -34.90
CA GLY A 114 7.97 -8.74 -35.47
C GLY A 114 7.80 -9.88 -34.45
N PHE A 115 7.84 -9.59 -33.14
CA PHE A 115 7.63 -10.63 -32.11
C PHE A 115 6.26 -11.31 -32.27
N PRO A 116 6.20 -12.66 -32.24
CA PRO A 116 4.94 -13.38 -32.45
C PRO A 116 3.97 -13.16 -31.30
N HIS A 117 2.68 -13.06 -31.61
CA HIS A 117 1.65 -12.95 -30.58
C HIS A 117 1.61 -14.22 -29.72
N ILE A 118 1.95 -14.09 -28.44
CA ILE A 118 1.77 -15.10 -27.39
C ILE A 118 0.62 -14.63 -26.50
N ARG A 119 -0.31 -15.53 -26.21
CA ARG A 119 -1.40 -15.20 -25.28
C ARG A 119 -0.83 -15.00 -23.88
N GLN A 120 -0.84 -13.75 -23.41
CA GLN A 120 -0.44 -13.36 -22.06
C GLN A 120 -1.68 -13.05 -21.21
N THR A 121 -1.54 -13.12 -19.88
CA THR A 121 -2.58 -12.65 -18.96
C THR A 121 -2.45 -11.14 -18.75
N TRP A 122 -3.45 -10.49 -18.15
CA TRP A 122 -3.35 -9.07 -17.80
C TRP A 122 -2.24 -8.79 -16.77
N HIS A 123 -1.85 -9.80 -15.98
CA HIS A 123 -1.01 -9.60 -14.81
C HIS A 123 0.49 -9.51 -15.05
N GLY A 124 1.07 -10.29 -15.95
CA GLY A 124 2.48 -10.05 -16.29
C GLY A 124 2.69 -8.84 -17.21
N ALA A 125 1.63 -8.08 -17.55
CA ALA A 125 1.78 -6.78 -18.21
C ALA A 125 2.10 -5.64 -17.22
N GLU A 126 1.81 -5.81 -15.92
CA GLU A 126 2.13 -4.83 -14.87
C GLU A 126 3.44 -5.16 -14.13
N GLY A 127 4.48 -5.53 -14.89
CA GLY A 127 5.87 -5.43 -14.41
C GLY A 127 6.56 -6.71 -13.97
N THR A 128 5.94 -7.88 -14.09
CA THR A 128 6.58 -9.18 -13.78
C THR A 128 7.06 -9.90 -15.04
N ILE A 129 8.19 -10.59 -14.94
CA ILE A 129 8.72 -11.47 -15.98
C ILE A 129 7.78 -12.68 -16.17
N TYR A 130 7.54 -13.09 -17.41
CA TYR A 130 6.87 -14.36 -17.72
C TYR A 130 7.89 -15.49 -17.89
N TYR A 131 7.61 -16.64 -17.30
CA TYR A 131 8.33 -17.88 -17.60
C TYR A 131 7.53 -18.68 -18.61
N LEU A 132 8.00 -18.72 -19.85
CA LEU A 132 7.43 -19.53 -20.92
C LEU A 132 7.87 -20.99 -20.76
N ILE A 133 6.92 -21.89 -20.83
CA ILE A 133 7.15 -23.34 -20.78
C ILE A 133 6.25 -24.05 -21.81
N SER A 134 6.70 -25.15 -22.40
CA SER A 134 5.85 -25.99 -23.23
C SER A 134 4.84 -26.80 -22.40
N GLU A 135 3.78 -27.31 -23.02
CA GLU A 135 2.82 -28.20 -22.35
C GLU A 135 3.52 -29.42 -21.72
N LYS A 136 4.53 -29.99 -22.39
CA LYS A 136 5.34 -31.10 -21.88
C LYS A 136 6.17 -30.72 -20.65
N GLY A 137 6.77 -29.51 -20.65
CA GLY A 137 7.51 -29.03 -19.49
C GLY A 137 6.60 -28.75 -18.30
N PHE A 138 5.39 -28.25 -18.56
CA PHE A 138 4.40 -27.98 -17.51
C PHE A 138 3.98 -29.26 -16.77
N GLU A 139 3.88 -30.41 -17.44
CA GLU A 139 3.55 -31.70 -16.81
C GLU A 139 4.59 -32.14 -15.76
N LYS A 140 5.82 -31.64 -15.84
CA LYS A 140 6.90 -31.92 -14.86
C LYS A 140 6.83 -31.03 -13.62
N LEU A 141 5.97 -30.01 -13.61
CA LEU A 141 5.79 -29.16 -12.44
C LEU A 141 4.96 -29.89 -11.38
N PRO A 142 5.28 -29.75 -10.08
CA PRO A 142 4.54 -30.37 -8.98
C PRO A 142 3.23 -29.61 -8.68
N THR A 143 2.54 -29.11 -9.71
CA THR A 143 1.32 -28.31 -9.58
C THR A 143 0.33 -28.59 -10.71
N ARG A 144 -0.97 -28.49 -10.43
CA ARG A 144 -2.00 -28.58 -11.46
C ARG A 144 -2.20 -27.23 -12.15
N ARG A 145 -2.56 -27.27 -13.44
CA ARG A 145 -2.87 -26.05 -14.22
C ARG A 145 -3.98 -25.26 -13.53
N LYS A 146 -3.67 -24.01 -13.21
CA LYS A 146 -4.60 -23.05 -12.60
C LYS A 146 -4.67 -21.78 -13.43
N THR A 147 -5.87 -21.32 -13.71
CA THR A 147 -6.13 -20.00 -14.28
C THR A 147 -6.89 -19.23 -13.22
N LEU A 148 -6.20 -18.38 -12.46
CA LEU A 148 -6.74 -17.80 -11.24
C LEU A 148 -6.33 -16.34 -11.11
N TYR A 149 -6.93 -15.47 -11.93
CA TYR A 149 -7.05 -14.07 -11.58
C TYR A 149 -8.24 -13.44 -12.29
N MET A 150 -9.07 -12.69 -11.55
CA MET A 150 -10.23 -11.99 -12.07
C MET A 150 -10.43 -10.71 -11.27
N GLU A 151 -10.23 -9.56 -11.91
CA GLU A 151 -10.62 -8.28 -11.33
C GLU A 151 -12.09 -8.01 -11.62
N LEU A 152 -12.83 -7.64 -10.57
CA LEU A 152 -14.22 -7.26 -10.67
C LEU A 152 -14.36 -5.83 -10.18
N SER A 153 -14.81 -4.94 -11.05
CA SER A 153 -15.28 -3.61 -10.64
C SER A 153 -16.73 -3.71 -10.22
N VAL A 154 -17.04 -3.26 -8.99
CA VAL A 154 -18.37 -3.38 -8.39
C VAL A 154 -18.81 -2.01 -7.88
N ASP A 155 -20.09 -1.67 -8.08
CA ASP A 155 -20.70 -0.49 -7.47
C ASP A 155 -20.60 -0.57 -5.93
N GLU A 156 -20.24 0.53 -5.27
CA GLU A 156 -20.01 0.58 -3.82
C GLU A 156 -21.20 0.03 -3.00
N GLU A 157 -22.42 0.32 -3.42
CA GLU A 157 -23.65 -0.17 -2.76
C GLU A 157 -23.80 -1.70 -2.81
N LYS A 158 -23.26 -2.35 -3.85
CA LYS A 158 -23.39 -3.79 -4.09
C LYS A 158 -22.16 -4.58 -3.61
N GLU A 159 -21.08 -3.92 -3.23
CA GLU A 159 -19.81 -4.56 -2.86
C GLU A 159 -20.01 -5.63 -1.79
N ARG A 160 -20.76 -5.32 -0.73
CA ARG A 160 -21.00 -6.27 0.37
C ARG A 160 -21.69 -7.55 -0.11
N GLN A 161 -22.73 -7.41 -0.94
CA GLN A 161 -23.49 -8.55 -1.46
C GLN A 161 -22.64 -9.40 -2.42
N VAL A 162 -21.94 -8.75 -3.35
CA VAL A 162 -21.07 -9.41 -4.32
C VAL A 162 -19.93 -10.14 -3.61
N LYS A 163 -19.30 -9.49 -2.63
CA LYS A 163 -18.23 -10.10 -1.82
C LYS A 163 -18.70 -11.36 -1.09
N THR A 164 -19.88 -11.34 -0.47
CA THR A 164 -20.46 -12.53 0.17
C THR A 164 -20.70 -13.64 -0.85
N ARG A 165 -21.26 -13.32 -2.03
CA ARG A 165 -21.48 -14.30 -3.10
C ARG A 165 -20.18 -14.90 -3.62
N ILE A 166 -19.14 -14.09 -3.81
CA ILE A 166 -17.81 -14.56 -4.22
C ILE A 166 -17.23 -15.50 -3.16
N HIS A 167 -17.33 -15.14 -1.88
CA HIS A 167 -16.90 -16.01 -0.78
C HIS A 167 -17.66 -17.34 -0.77
N GLU A 168 -18.97 -17.34 -0.96
CA GLU A 168 -19.77 -18.58 -1.07
C GLU A 168 -19.30 -19.47 -2.22
N ILE A 169 -19.04 -18.89 -3.40
CA ILE A 169 -18.55 -19.61 -4.58
C ILE A 169 -17.17 -20.21 -4.29
N ILE A 170 -16.26 -19.42 -3.72
CA ILE A 170 -14.90 -19.85 -3.36
C ILE A 170 -14.95 -20.98 -2.33
N SER A 171 -15.70 -20.83 -1.24
CA SER A 171 -15.81 -21.86 -0.20
C SER A 171 -16.41 -23.16 -0.75
N ARG A 172 -17.41 -23.07 -1.64
CA ARG A 172 -17.98 -24.26 -2.29
C ARG A 172 -16.96 -24.97 -3.17
N GLU A 173 -16.18 -24.21 -3.94
CA GLU A 173 -15.17 -24.77 -4.84
C GLU A 173 -13.97 -25.35 -4.06
N GLU A 174 -13.52 -24.69 -2.99
CA GLU A 174 -12.52 -25.23 -2.07
C GLU A 174 -12.98 -26.56 -1.47
N LEU A 175 -14.25 -26.66 -1.06
CA LEU A 175 -14.82 -27.88 -0.48
C LEU A 175 -14.99 -29.00 -1.51
N ARG A 176 -15.31 -28.66 -2.78
CA ARG A 176 -15.32 -29.61 -3.90
C ARG A 176 -13.92 -30.17 -4.15
N ARG A 177 -12.89 -29.32 -4.15
CA ARG A 177 -11.49 -29.75 -4.33
C ARG A 177 -11.00 -30.65 -3.20
N LYS A 178 -11.37 -30.36 -1.95
CA LYS A 178 -11.07 -31.23 -0.80
C LYS A 178 -11.71 -32.62 -0.95
N LYS A 179 -12.93 -32.73 -1.49
CA LYS A 179 -13.59 -34.03 -1.72
C LYS A 179 -13.05 -34.79 -2.92
N GLY A 180 -12.69 -34.11 -4.01
CA GLY A 180 -12.17 -34.74 -5.22
C GLY A 180 -10.80 -35.41 -5.07
N ASN A 181 -9.96 -34.96 -4.12
CA ASN A 181 -8.68 -35.60 -3.82
C ASN A 181 -8.82 -36.87 -2.95
N VAL A 182 -9.99 -37.16 -2.36
CA VAL A 182 -10.20 -38.32 -1.48
C VAL A 182 -10.49 -39.61 -2.26
N ASP A 183 -10.96 -39.53 -3.51
CA ASP A 183 -11.36 -40.71 -4.31
C ASP A 183 -10.19 -41.42 -5.03
N THR A 184 -9.00 -40.82 -5.09
CA THR A 184 -7.77 -41.50 -5.52
C THR A 184 -7.08 -42.10 -4.31
N GLY A 185 -7.44 -43.35 -4.00
CA GLY A 185 -7.03 -44.11 -2.81
C GLY A 185 -5.52 -44.41 -2.68
N THR A 186 -4.72 -43.37 -2.46
CA THR A 186 -3.36 -43.47 -1.93
C THR A 186 -3.28 -42.61 -0.68
N GLU A 187 -3.52 -43.24 0.47
CA GLU A 187 -3.15 -42.73 1.79
C GLU A 187 -1.63 -42.73 1.89
N THR A 188 -0.99 -41.71 1.33
CA THR A 188 0.42 -41.42 1.59
C THR A 188 0.59 -39.93 1.71
N GLU A 189 0.96 -39.53 2.93
CA GLU A 189 1.65 -38.29 3.29
C GLU A 189 1.05 -36.98 2.76
N GLN A 190 0.35 -36.27 3.66
CA GLN A 190 0.15 -34.81 3.65
C GLN A 190 0.31 -34.18 2.25
N GLU A 191 -0.61 -34.49 1.33
CA GLU A 191 -0.69 -33.71 0.10
C GLU A 191 -1.14 -32.31 0.50
N GLU A 192 -0.15 -31.44 0.72
CA GLU A 192 -0.34 -30.03 0.99
C GLU A 192 -1.39 -29.48 0.05
N THR A 193 -2.51 -29.08 0.64
CA THR A 193 -3.68 -28.55 -0.07
C THR A 193 -3.20 -27.45 -1.00
N GLU A 194 -3.35 -27.67 -2.32
CA GLU A 194 -2.89 -26.70 -3.31
C GLU A 194 -3.44 -25.30 -2.99
N ALA A 195 -2.70 -24.25 -3.37
CA ALA A 195 -3.11 -22.85 -3.22
C ALA A 195 -4.61 -22.65 -3.58
N GLY A 196 -5.39 -22.21 -2.60
CA GLY A 196 -6.84 -21.99 -2.71
C GLY A 196 -7.17 -20.82 -3.64
N ILE A 197 -8.46 -20.57 -3.89
CA ILE A 197 -8.85 -19.35 -4.60
C ILE A 197 -8.78 -18.19 -3.62
N PHE A 198 -7.90 -17.23 -3.90
CA PHE A 198 -7.79 -16.02 -3.10
C PHE A 198 -8.73 -14.94 -3.65
N CYS A 199 -9.46 -14.29 -2.75
CA CYS A 199 -10.24 -13.09 -3.05
C CYS A 199 -9.70 -11.97 -2.18
N ILE A 200 -9.10 -10.97 -2.82
CA ILE A 200 -8.64 -9.76 -2.15
C ILE A 200 -9.61 -8.65 -2.53
N SER A 201 -10.25 -8.04 -1.54
CA SER A 201 -11.12 -6.88 -1.78
C SER A 201 -10.40 -5.59 -1.40
N LYS A 202 -10.53 -4.56 -2.25
CA LYS A 202 -9.95 -3.24 -2.00
C LYS A 202 -10.46 -2.61 -0.70
N SER A 203 -11.71 -2.89 -0.33
CA SER A 203 -12.29 -2.42 0.94
C SER A 203 -11.63 -3.05 2.16
N ASP A 204 -11.23 -4.33 2.09
CA ASP A 204 -10.50 -4.98 3.20
C ASP A 204 -9.14 -4.34 3.43
N LEU A 205 -8.36 -4.14 2.37
CA LEU A 205 -7.05 -3.48 2.45
C LEU A 205 -7.18 -2.07 3.03
N ARG A 206 -8.21 -1.32 2.61
CA ARG A 206 -8.51 0.01 3.16
C ARG A 206 -8.97 -0.05 4.62
N ALA A 207 -9.76 -1.04 5.01
CA ALA A 207 -10.27 -1.19 6.37
C ALA A 207 -9.14 -1.53 7.36
N GLU A 208 -8.21 -2.38 6.93
CA GLU A 208 -7.00 -2.74 7.68
C GLU A 208 -6.09 -1.53 7.85
N ALA A 209 -5.75 -0.83 6.77
CA ALA A 209 -4.98 0.42 6.83
C ALA A 209 -5.69 1.50 7.65
N ALA A 210 -7.03 1.59 7.58
CA ALA A 210 -7.81 2.53 8.36
C ALA A 210 -7.72 2.24 9.87
N SER A 211 -7.48 1.01 10.31
CA SER A 211 -7.30 0.70 11.74
C SER A 211 -6.03 1.37 12.30
N ALA A 212 -4.91 1.26 11.58
CA ALA A 212 -3.65 1.92 11.91
C ALA A 212 -3.77 3.45 11.86
N VAL A 213 -4.40 3.99 10.80
CA VAL A 213 -4.64 5.43 10.68
C VAL A 213 -5.55 5.96 11.79
N ARG A 214 -6.60 5.22 12.16
CA ARG A 214 -7.48 5.57 13.29
C ARG A 214 -6.73 5.56 14.63
N GLY A 215 -5.83 4.60 14.84
CA GLY A 215 -4.95 4.57 16.01
C GLY A 215 -4.09 5.82 16.12
N ASN A 216 -3.35 6.13 15.06
CA ASN A 216 -2.49 7.32 15.02
C ASN A 216 -3.27 8.62 15.17
N ARG A 217 -4.47 8.72 14.56
CA ARG A 217 -5.34 9.89 14.70
C ARG A 217 -5.78 10.13 16.15
N ARG A 218 -6.06 9.08 16.93
CA ARG A 218 -6.43 9.22 18.35
C ARG A 218 -5.26 9.72 19.18
N VAL A 219 -4.06 9.15 18.99
CA VAL A 219 -2.85 9.54 19.73
C VAL A 219 -2.48 10.98 19.41
N LEU A 220 -2.30 11.32 18.13
CA LEU A 220 -1.95 12.68 17.70
C LEU A 220 -3.03 13.70 18.09
N GLY A 221 -4.31 13.31 18.01
CA GLY A 221 -5.43 14.13 18.45
C GLY A 221 -5.38 14.45 19.95
N SER A 222 -5.06 13.45 20.78
CA SER A 222 -4.93 13.63 22.24
C SER A 222 -3.79 14.59 22.61
N ILE A 223 -2.63 14.43 21.95
CA ILE A 223 -1.47 15.32 22.13
C ILE A 223 -1.84 16.75 21.71
N SER A 224 -2.56 16.90 20.60
CA SER A 224 -3.03 18.20 20.11
C SER A 224 -3.93 18.91 21.11
N ILE A 225 -4.84 18.19 21.77
CA ILE A 225 -5.72 18.75 22.80
C ILE A 225 -4.91 19.22 24.02
N VAL A 226 -3.95 18.41 24.48
CA VAL A 226 -3.09 18.78 25.61
C VAL A 226 -2.29 20.06 25.30
N LEU A 227 -1.70 20.14 24.10
CA LEU A 227 -0.96 21.33 23.67
C LEU A 227 -1.86 22.57 23.56
N LEU A 228 -3.09 22.39 23.08
CA LEU A 228 -4.08 23.47 23.02
C LEU A 228 -4.41 23.99 24.42
N LEU A 229 -4.68 23.10 25.38
CA LEU A 229 -4.97 23.47 26.77
C LEU A 229 -3.77 24.15 27.46
N ALA A 230 -2.56 23.67 27.21
CA ALA A 230 -1.33 24.28 27.70
C ALA A 230 -1.16 25.71 27.15
N GLY A 231 -1.38 25.89 25.85
CA GLY A 231 -1.34 27.20 25.20
C GLY A 231 -2.40 28.16 25.74
N LEU A 232 -3.62 27.67 25.95
CA LEU A 232 -4.72 28.44 26.53
C LEU A 232 -4.37 28.92 27.95
N THR A 233 -3.82 28.03 28.78
CA THR A 233 -3.41 28.34 30.16
C THR A 233 -2.30 29.38 30.18
N ASN A 234 -1.32 29.26 29.28
CA ASN A 234 -0.26 30.26 29.13
C ASN A 234 -0.84 31.63 28.76
N TYR A 235 -1.78 31.66 27.80
CA TYR A 235 -2.44 32.89 27.39
C TYR A 235 -3.19 33.57 28.55
N PHE A 236 -3.95 32.79 29.33
CA PHE A 236 -4.62 33.29 30.54
C PHE A 236 -3.62 33.86 31.55
N ASN A 237 -2.51 33.15 31.81
CA ASN A 237 -1.50 33.59 32.76
C ASN A 237 -0.88 34.92 32.35
N VAL A 238 -0.53 35.09 31.07
CA VAL A 238 0.02 36.35 30.55
C VAL A 238 -1.00 37.48 30.65
N MET A 239 -2.25 37.25 30.26
CA MET A 239 -3.30 38.27 30.32
C MET A 239 -3.58 38.71 31.77
N ILE A 240 -3.74 37.76 32.69
CA ILE A 240 -3.99 38.03 34.11
C ILE A 240 -2.82 38.81 34.71
N THR A 241 -1.59 38.38 34.44
CA THR A 241 -0.38 39.04 34.94
C THR A 241 -0.27 40.47 34.40
N GLY A 242 -0.56 40.69 33.11
CA GLY A 242 -0.56 42.02 32.48
C GLY A 242 -1.61 42.97 33.07
N ILE A 243 -2.77 42.45 33.49
CA ILE A 243 -3.80 43.23 34.18
C ILE A 243 -3.38 43.54 35.63
N LEU A 244 -2.85 42.55 36.35
CA LEU A 244 -2.41 42.71 37.74
C LEU A 244 -1.25 43.70 37.87
N ALA A 245 -0.29 43.67 36.95
CA ALA A 245 0.85 44.59 36.94
C ALA A 245 0.42 46.06 36.81
N ARG A 246 -0.63 46.34 36.02
CA ARG A 246 -1.16 47.69 35.77
C ARG A 246 -2.34 48.07 36.67
N ARG A 247 -2.62 47.29 37.71
CA ARG A 247 -3.76 47.53 38.61
C ARG A 247 -3.70 48.92 39.25
N LYS A 248 -2.51 49.34 39.71
CA LYS A 248 -2.30 50.66 40.33
C LYS A 248 -2.53 51.81 39.34
N GLU A 249 -2.12 51.64 38.09
CA GLU A 249 -2.35 52.64 37.03
C GLU A 249 -3.86 52.81 36.76
N PHE A 250 -4.60 51.72 36.76
CA PHE A 250 -6.06 51.78 36.61
C PHE A 250 -6.76 52.41 37.81
N GLU A 251 -6.29 52.17 39.04
CA GLU A 251 -6.83 52.82 40.24
C GLU A 251 -6.60 54.35 40.22
N VAL A 252 -5.44 54.80 39.72
CA VAL A 252 -5.15 56.23 39.49
C VAL A 252 -6.02 56.83 38.38
N MET A 253 -6.23 56.10 37.27
CA MET A 253 -7.14 56.59 36.22
C MET A 253 -8.60 56.66 36.68
N GLU A 254 -9.04 55.71 37.52
CA GLU A 254 -10.39 55.70 38.09
C GLU A 254 -10.61 56.89 39.04
N SER A 255 -9.58 57.32 39.79
CA SER A 255 -9.65 58.52 40.64
C SER A 255 -9.63 59.84 39.85
N ILE A 256 -9.04 59.87 38.66
CA ILE A 256 -9.10 61.02 37.73
C ILE A 256 -10.47 61.11 37.01
N GLY A 257 -11.29 60.05 37.10
CA GLY A 257 -12.66 60.02 36.56
C GLY A 257 -12.89 59.03 35.41
N MET A 258 -11.97 58.08 35.17
CA MET A 258 -12.19 57.03 34.17
C MET A 258 -13.36 56.13 34.59
N THR A 259 -14.37 56.01 33.73
CA THR A 259 -15.52 55.14 33.99
C THR A 259 -15.18 53.67 33.81
N ARG A 260 -15.85 52.77 34.56
CA ARG A 260 -15.72 51.31 34.39
C ARG A 260 -16.00 50.83 32.96
N LYS A 261 -16.89 51.52 32.24
CA LYS A 261 -17.17 51.26 30.81
C LYS A 261 -15.96 51.53 29.92
N GLN A 262 -15.21 52.61 30.17
CA GLN A 262 -13.98 52.94 29.44
C GLN A 262 -12.87 51.93 29.74
N LYS A 263 -12.72 51.52 31.00
CA LYS A 263 -11.78 50.47 31.43
C LYS A 263 -12.04 49.14 30.72
N LYS A 264 -13.31 48.72 30.63
CA LYS A 264 -13.72 47.51 29.92
C LYS A 264 -13.42 47.58 28.42
N LYS A 265 -13.70 48.72 27.79
CA LYS A 265 -13.42 48.93 26.35
C LYS A 265 -11.92 48.86 26.05
N LEU A 266 -11.09 49.41 26.93
CA LEU A 266 -9.64 49.36 26.81
C LEU A 266 -9.10 47.93 26.90
N LEU A 267 -9.49 47.18 27.95
CA LEU A 267 -9.07 45.79 28.13
C LEU A 267 -9.55 44.88 26.99
N MET A 268 -10.76 45.12 26.48
CA MET A 268 -11.31 44.39 25.34
C MET A 268 -10.56 44.71 24.04
N ALA A 269 -10.15 45.96 23.82
CA ALA A 269 -9.35 46.36 22.67
C ALA A 269 -7.95 45.74 22.72
N GLU A 270 -7.32 45.70 23.90
CA GLU A 270 -6.02 45.07 24.09
C GLU A 270 -6.08 43.54 23.89
N GLY A 271 -7.08 42.86 24.44
CA GLY A 271 -7.31 41.44 24.21
C GLY A 271 -7.55 41.12 22.73
N MET A 272 -8.35 41.94 22.04
CA MET A 272 -8.59 41.80 20.59
C MET A 272 -7.32 42.01 19.77
N TYR A 273 -6.48 42.98 20.16
CA TYR A 273 -5.19 43.23 19.51
C TYR A 273 -4.28 41.99 19.59
N TYR A 274 -4.18 41.35 20.76
CA TYR A 274 -3.45 40.09 20.89
C TYR A 274 -4.08 38.95 20.06
N CYS A 275 -5.41 38.84 20.03
CA CYS A 275 -6.08 37.83 19.19
C CYS A 275 -5.77 38.00 17.71
N ILE A 276 -5.76 39.24 17.20
CA ILE A 276 -5.48 39.53 15.79
C ILE A 276 -4.04 39.11 15.45
N ILE A 277 -3.07 39.48 16.29
CA ILE A 277 -1.65 39.10 16.06
C ILE A 277 -1.50 37.58 16.04
N VAL A 278 -2.07 36.88 17.02
CA VAL A 278 -2.02 35.41 17.08
C VAL A 278 -2.72 34.79 15.87
N GLY A 279 -3.86 35.32 15.45
CA GLY A 279 -4.58 34.87 14.26
C GLY A 279 -3.76 35.03 12.98
N ILE A 280 -3.10 36.18 12.79
CA ILE A 280 -2.23 36.43 11.63
C ILE A 280 -1.03 35.47 11.65
N LEU A 281 -0.37 35.30 12.80
CA LEU A 281 0.75 34.37 12.94
C LEU A 281 0.34 32.92 12.67
N MET A 282 -0.83 32.51 13.16
CA MET A 282 -1.39 31.18 12.91
C MET A 282 -1.68 30.97 11.42
N LEU A 283 -2.31 31.95 10.77
CA LEU A 283 -2.65 31.88 9.35
C LEU A 283 -1.42 31.96 8.43
N THR A 284 -0.33 32.59 8.85
CA THR A 284 0.90 32.73 8.04
C THR A 284 1.90 31.63 8.37
N ALA A 285 2.53 31.69 9.55
CA ALA A 285 3.56 30.74 9.97
C ALA A 285 2.99 29.33 10.15
N GLY A 286 1.80 29.20 10.74
CA GLY A 286 1.14 27.89 10.91
C GLY A 286 0.80 27.24 9.58
N SER A 287 0.24 28.01 8.63
CA SER A 287 -0.04 27.52 7.27
C SER A 287 1.22 27.20 6.49
N GLY A 288 2.28 28.00 6.64
CA GLY A 288 3.58 27.76 6.01
C GLY A 288 4.18 26.44 6.47
N LEU A 289 4.18 26.18 7.78
CA LEU A 289 4.65 24.92 8.33
C LEU A 289 3.77 23.74 7.89
N LEU A 290 2.45 23.90 7.90
CA LEU A 290 1.52 22.87 7.42
C LEU A 290 1.80 22.52 5.95
N ARG A 291 2.02 23.52 5.10
CA ARG A 291 2.32 23.32 3.67
C ARG A 291 3.66 22.63 3.46
N LEU A 292 4.66 22.92 4.29
CA LEU A 292 5.96 22.25 4.25
C LEU A 292 5.83 20.77 4.63
N VAL A 293 5.06 20.46 5.67
CA VAL A 293 4.77 19.09 6.08
C VAL A 293 3.98 18.35 4.99
N CYS A 294 2.97 18.97 4.39
CA CYS A 294 2.22 18.39 3.29
C CYS A 294 3.13 18.05 2.11
N ARG A 295 4.02 18.98 1.70
CA ARG A 295 4.95 18.75 0.60
C ARG A 295 5.95 17.62 0.89
N TYR A 296 6.40 17.50 2.14
CA TYR A 296 7.25 16.39 2.58
C TYR A 296 6.51 15.05 2.54
N MET A 297 5.24 15.03 2.94
CA MET A 297 4.42 13.82 2.94
C MET A 297 3.98 13.38 1.54
N GLU A 298 3.65 14.32 0.65
CA GLU A 298 3.33 14.04 -0.76
C GLU A 298 4.48 13.33 -1.49
N GLY A 299 5.73 13.65 -1.16
CA GLY A 299 6.91 12.95 -1.69
C GLY A 299 7.12 11.53 -1.15
N ARG A 300 6.38 11.11 -0.11
CA ARG A 300 6.55 9.81 0.56
C ARG A 300 5.30 8.92 0.47
N LEU A 301 4.11 9.47 0.24
CA LEU A 301 2.85 8.74 0.28
C LEU A 301 1.93 9.15 -0.87
N SER A 302 1.77 8.26 -1.87
CA SER A 302 0.96 8.48 -3.09
C SER A 302 -0.56 8.60 -2.86
N TYR A 303 -1.04 8.38 -1.63
CA TYR A 303 -2.47 8.37 -1.27
C TYR A 303 -2.89 9.56 -0.37
N PHE A 304 -2.03 10.56 -0.18
CA PHE A 304 -2.31 11.67 0.72
C PHE A 304 -3.15 12.76 0.04
N GLU A 305 -4.45 12.82 0.33
CA GLU A 305 -5.28 13.98 -0.01
C GLU A 305 -5.13 15.07 1.05
N SER A 306 -4.51 16.19 0.67
CA SER A 306 -4.31 17.32 1.58
C SER A 306 -5.58 18.15 1.71
N SER A 307 -6.32 17.96 2.81
CA SER A 307 -7.46 18.81 3.17
C SER A 307 -7.01 19.90 4.15
N TYR A 308 -7.06 21.15 3.73
CA TYR A 308 -6.68 22.29 4.57
C TYR A 308 -7.78 22.59 5.62
N PRO A 309 -7.50 22.52 6.94
CA PRO A 309 -8.52 22.52 7.98
C PRO A 309 -8.97 23.93 8.37
N LEU A 310 -9.54 24.68 7.41
CA LEU A 310 -10.06 26.05 7.61
C LEU A 310 -11.07 26.13 8.76
N GLY A 311 -11.99 25.16 8.86
CA GLY A 311 -13.02 25.15 9.90
C GLY A 311 -12.46 25.12 11.32
N TRP A 312 -11.43 24.29 11.56
CA TRP A 312 -10.79 24.19 12.88
C TRP A 312 -10.00 25.45 13.22
N MET A 313 -9.33 26.07 12.24
CA MET A 313 -8.60 27.32 12.44
C MET A 313 -9.55 28.47 12.83
N LEU A 314 -10.66 28.62 12.12
CA LEU A 314 -11.69 29.60 12.45
C LEU A 314 -12.32 29.34 13.82
N GLY A 315 -12.54 28.07 14.17
CA GLY A 315 -13.03 27.67 15.50
C GLY A 315 -12.08 28.08 16.63
N LEU A 316 -10.77 27.91 16.44
CA LEU A 316 -9.76 28.31 17.44
C LEU A 316 -9.69 29.83 17.61
N ILE A 317 -9.70 30.58 16.52
CA ILE A 317 -9.74 32.05 16.57
C ILE A 317 -11.02 32.52 17.26
N GLY A 318 -12.17 31.93 16.90
CA GLY A 318 -13.45 32.19 17.54
C GLY A 318 -13.41 31.92 19.05
N GLY A 319 -12.90 30.76 19.47
CA GLY A 319 -12.74 30.41 20.88
C GLY A 319 -11.85 31.40 21.65
N LEU A 320 -10.74 31.83 21.05
CA LEU A 320 -9.85 32.84 21.65
C LEU A 320 -10.56 34.18 21.85
N THR A 321 -11.36 34.62 20.87
CA THR A 321 -12.14 35.87 20.99
C THR A 321 -13.20 35.79 22.09
N VAL A 322 -13.89 34.66 22.23
CA VAL A 322 -14.87 34.44 23.32
C VAL A 322 -14.20 34.54 24.68
N ILE A 323 -13.01 33.95 24.82
CA ILE A 323 -12.23 34.03 26.05
C ILE A 323 -11.83 35.47 26.38
N CYS A 324 -11.35 36.25 25.40
CA CYS A 324 -11.02 37.65 25.61
C CYS A 324 -12.22 38.49 26.07
N VAL A 325 -13.39 38.25 25.47
CA VAL A 325 -14.63 38.91 25.88
C VAL A 325 -15.04 38.49 27.30
N GLY A 326 -14.89 37.20 27.63
CA GLY A 326 -15.20 36.65 28.95
C GLY A 326 -14.30 37.21 30.06
N VAL A 327 -12.99 37.34 29.82
CA VAL A 327 -12.06 37.92 30.80
C VAL A 327 -12.31 39.43 30.98
N ALA A 328 -12.60 40.16 29.90
CA ALA A 328 -12.96 41.57 29.98
C ALA A 328 -14.33 41.81 30.67
N ALA A 329 -15.24 40.82 30.63
CA ALA A 329 -16.55 40.90 31.27
C ALA A 329 -16.52 40.52 32.76
N SER A 330 -15.66 39.58 33.17
CA SER A 330 -15.65 39.03 34.54
C SER A 330 -14.96 39.92 35.60
N ARG A 331 -14.17 40.93 35.19
CA ARG A 331 -13.45 41.82 36.12
C ARG A 331 -13.90 43.30 36.07
N ALA A 332 -15.18 43.54 35.79
CA ALA A 332 -15.84 44.85 35.85
C ALA A 332 -16.28 45.24 37.28
#